data_AF-A0A0N9W9K4-F1
#
_entry.id   AF-A0A0N9W9K4-F1
#
_cell.length_a   1.000
_cell.length_b   1.000
_cell.length_c   1.000
_cell.angle_alpha   90.00
_cell.angle_beta   90.00
_cell.angle_gamma   90.00
#
_symmetry.space_group_name_H-M   'P 1'
#
loop_
_entity.id
_entity.type
_entity.pdbx_description
1 polymer ?
#
loop_
_entity_poly.entity_id
_entity_poly.type
_entity_poly.pdbx_seq_one_letter_code
_entity_poly.pdbx_strand_id
1 'polypeptide(L)'
;MKIYPALYPLNNKDYAIALINEWFAGYSGGGKVEQFADFLLLHDDNSYDLAIRSIPFYSSEMIRACFSQEEYWKSPHCHDETGSILNIQFKDIGKKYYQWTLTYADFDWPSFVSEQEKRTSKFSEIITPFHP
;
A
#
# COMPACT_ATOMS: atom_id res chain seq x y z
N MET A 1 6.51 8.26 -11.63
CA MET A 1 5.43 7.28 -11.88
C MET A 1 6.01 6.01 -12.42
N LYS A 2 5.52 4.85 -11.97
CA LYS A 2 5.96 3.52 -12.42
C LYS A 2 4.74 2.61 -12.59
N ILE A 3 4.77 1.70 -13.56
CA ILE A 3 3.74 0.66 -13.70
C ILE A 3 4.11 -0.49 -12.76
N TYR A 4 3.19 -0.90 -11.89
CA TYR A 4 3.37 -2.11 -11.09
C TYR A 4 3.15 -3.34 -11.97
N PRO A 5 4.02 -4.37 -11.91
CA PRO A 5 4.00 -5.50 -12.85
C PRO A 5 2.94 -6.55 -12.46
N ALA A 6 1.67 -6.13 -12.41
CA ALA A 6 0.52 -7.01 -12.18
C ALA A 6 -0.72 -6.53 -12.96
N LEU A 7 -1.59 -7.48 -13.28
CA LEU A 7 -2.89 -7.23 -13.86
C LEU A 7 -3.98 -7.36 -12.79
N TYR A 8 -4.94 -6.46 -12.82
CA TYR A 8 -6.03 -6.38 -11.85
C TYR A 8 -7.37 -6.58 -12.58
N PRO A 9 -8.03 -7.75 -12.43
CA PRO A 9 -9.23 -8.05 -13.20
C PRO A 9 -10.38 -7.09 -12.85
N LEU A 10 -10.91 -6.44 -13.89
CA LEU A 10 -12.13 -5.65 -13.82
C LEU A 10 -13.35 -6.52 -14.07
N ASN A 11 -13.23 -7.54 -14.93
CA ASN A 11 -14.19 -8.61 -15.15
C ASN A 11 -13.47 -9.83 -15.76
N ASN A 12 -14.19 -10.73 -16.45
CA ASN A 12 -13.61 -11.92 -17.08
C ASN A 12 -12.83 -11.66 -18.37
N LYS A 13 -12.80 -10.42 -18.88
CA LYS A 13 -12.15 -10.01 -20.13
C LYS A 13 -11.20 -8.83 -19.94
N ASP A 14 -11.61 -7.87 -19.12
CA ASP A 14 -10.91 -6.60 -18.95
C ASP A 14 -10.02 -6.63 -17.70
N TYR A 15 -8.80 -6.11 -17.85
CA TYR A 15 -7.82 -5.98 -16.78
C TYR A 15 -7.33 -4.54 -16.69
N ALA A 16 -7.16 -4.05 -15.47
CA ALA A 16 -6.47 -2.80 -15.19
C ALA A 16 -4.98 -3.04 -14.91
N ILE A 17 -4.17 -2.02 -15.17
CA ILE A 17 -2.81 -1.87 -14.66
C ILE A 17 -2.79 -0.86 -13.52
N ALA A 18 -1.83 -1.01 -12.59
CA ALA A 18 -1.62 -0.02 -11.53
C ALA A 18 -0.48 0.94 -11.90
N LEU A 19 -0.81 2.22 -11.97
CA LEU A 19 0.13 3.32 -12.14
C LEU A 19 0.44 3.91 -10.77
N ILE A 20 1.68 3.69 -10.32
CA ILE A 20 2.12 4.07 -8.99
C ILE A 20 2.75 5.47 -9.00
N ASN A 21 2.15 6.35 -8.21
CA ASN A 21 2.71 7.61 -7.76
C ASN A 21 3.41 7.36 -6.43
N GLU A 22 4.65 7.81 -6.31
CA GLU A 22 5.46 7.63 -5.09
C GLU A 22 5.90 8.99 -4.58
N TRP A 23 5.73 9.19 -3.29
CA TRP A 23 6.28 10.31 -2.55
C TRP A 23 7.27 9.79 -1.51
N PHE A 24 8.37 10.52 -1.35
CA PHE A 24 9.43 10.17 -0.42
C PHE A 24 9.90 11.42 0.33
N ALA A 25 10.12 11.26 1.63
CA ALA A 25 10.81 12.24 2.47
C ALA A 25 11.86 11.54 3.33
N GLY A 26 13.12 11.97 3.21
CA GLY A 26 14.19 11.52 4.08
C GLY A 26 14.48 12.54 5.18
N TYR A 27 14.88 12.07 6.36
CA TYR A 27 15.32 12.90 7.47
C TYR A 27 16.45 12.22 8.24
N SER A 28 17.14 12.98 9.09
CA SER A 28 18.28 12.43 9.85
C SER A 28 17.80 11.33 10.80
N GLY A 29 18.16 10.09 10.48
CA GLY A 29 17.74 8.91 11.24
C GLY A 29 16.47 8.25 10.71
N GLY A 30 16.03 8.54 9.48
CA GLY A 30 14.84 7.89 8.97
C GLY A 30 14.33 8.39 7.63
N GLY A 31 13.10 7.98 7.32
CA GLY A 31 12.40 8.44 6.15
C GLY A 31 11.02 7.82 6.04
N LYS A 32 10.26 8.38 5.10
CA LYS A 32 8.89 8.01 4.79
C LYS A 32 8.73 7.81 3.29
N VAL A 33 8.05 6.74 2.92
CA VAL A 33 7.60 6.43 1.56
C VAL A 33 6.10 6.27 1.58
N GLU A 34 5.41 6.90 0.63
CA GLU A 34 3.99 6.69 0.36
C GLU A 34 3.80 6.42 -1.13
N GLN A 35 3.04 5.38 -1.44
CA GLN A 35 2.68 5.01 -2.80
C GLN A 35 1.16 5.02 -2.94
N PHE A 36 0.69 5.65 -4.02
CA PHE A 36 -0.71 5.66 -4.42
C PHE A 36 -0.83 5.07 -5.82
N ALA A 37 -1.83 4.21 -6.03
CA ALA A 37 -2.12 3.56 -7.29
C ALA A 37 -3.36 4.17 -7.95
N ASP A 38 -3.20 4.58 -9.21
CA ASP A 38 -4.32 4.74 -10.13
C ASP A 38 -4.45 3.46 -10.96
N PHE A 39 -5.65 2.87 -10.99
CA PHE A 39 -5.94 1.68 -11.79
C PHE A 39 -6.54 2.08 -13.13
N LEU A 40 -5.88 1.71 -14.22
CA LEU A 40 -6.24 2.11 -15.59
C LEU A 40 -6.59 0.90 -16.44
N LEU A 41 -7.70 0.96 -17.17
CA LEU A 41 -7.99 0.07 -18.29
C LEU A 41 -7.32 0.62 -19.55
N LEU A 42 -6.51 -0.18 -20.23
CA LEU A 42 -5.91 0.17 -21.51
C LEU A 42 -6.75 -0.40 -22.65
N HIS A 43 -6.95 0.41 -23.69
CA HIS A 43 -7.65 0.02 -24.92
C HIS A 43 -6.66 -0.20 -26.07
N ASP A 44 -7.06 -0.99 -27.08
CA ASP A 44 -6.23 -1.31 -28.25
C ASP A 44 -5.92 -0.09 -29.13
N ASP A 45 -6.71 0.99 -29.00
CA ASP A 45 -6.54 2.25 -29.72
C ASP A 45 -5.58 3.23 -29.01
N ASN A 46 -4.81 2.75 -28.03
CA ASN A 46 -3.92 3.51 -27.15
C ASN A 46 -4.63 4.52 -26.23
N SER A 47 -5.96 4.50 -26.15
CA SER A 47 -6.69 5.25 -25.13
C SER A 47 -6.70 4.48 -23.80
N TYR A 48 -7.08 5.17 -22.73
CA TYR A 48 -7.21 4.56 -21.41
C TYR A 48 -8.38 5.16 -20.65
N ASP A 49 -9.00 4.34 -19.80
CA ASP A 49 -9.99 4.80 -18.83
C ASP A 49 -9.46 4.62 -17.40
N LEU A 50 -9.70 5.62 -16.57
CA LEU A 50 -9.40 5.55 -15.14
C LEU A 50 -10.49 4.75 -14.43
N ALA A 51 -10.15 3.55 -13.99
CA ALA A 51 -11.04 2.65 -13.30
C ALA A 51 -11.21 3.03 -11.82
N ILE A 52 -10.10 3.28 -11.12
CA ILE A 52 -10.09 3.66 -9.70
C ILE A 52 -8.91 4.62 -9.49
N ARG A 53 -9.09 5.69 -8.71
CA ARG A 53 -8.07 6.73 -8.47
C ARG A 53 -7.49 6.66 -7.07
N SER A 54 -6.20 6.96 -6.94
CA SER A 54 -5.53 7.36 -5.70
C SER A 54 -5.71 6.38 -4.54
N ILE A 55 -5.63 5.08 -4.81
CA ILE A 55 -5.70 4.05 -3.77
C ILE A 55 -4.37 3.97 -3.03
N PRO A 56 -4.31 4.09 -1.70
CA PRO A 56 -3.10 3.84 -0.94
C PRO A 56 -2.59 2.42 -1.26
N PHE A 57 -1.38 2.33 -1.79
CA PHE A 57 -0.85 1.07 -2.30
C PHE A 57 0.17 0.47 -1.34
N TYR A 58 1.04 1.32 -0.80
CA TYR A 58 2.08 0.97 0.14
C TYR A 58 2.50 2.21 0.92
N SER A 59 2.80 2.05 2.20
CA SER A 59 3.51 3.07 2.97
C SER A 59 4.48 2.43 3.95
N SER A 60 5.56 3.15 4.22
CA SER A 60 6.49 2.82 5.28
C SER A 60 7.12 4.10 5.81
N GLU A 61 7.19 4.20 7.14
CA GLU A 61 7.90 5.25 7.85
C GLU A 61 8.80 4.61 8.90
N MET A 62 10.01 5.15 9.02
CA MET A 62 11.00 4.72 10.01
C MET A 62 11.64 5.97 10.63
N ILE A 63 11.65 6.07 11.95
CA ILE A 63 12.24 7.17 12.71
C ILE A 63 13.18 6.60 13.77
N ARG A 64 14.45 7.00 13.79
CA ARG A 64 15.41 6.57 14.81
C ARG A 64 15.05 7.10 16.19
N ALA A 65 15.07 6.20 17.17
CA ALA A 65 14.75 6.48 18.56
C ALA A 65 15.91 6.25 19.55
N CYS A 66 16.98 5.55 19.15
CA CYS A 66 18.19 5.40 19.97
C CYS A 66 19.11 6.63 19.85
N PHE A 67 19.51 7.23 20.98
CA PHE A 67 20.37 8.44 21.02
C PHE A 67 21.64 8.29 21.86
N SER A 68 21.71 7.30 22.74
CA SER A 68 22.87 6.99 23.58
C SER A 68 23.52 5.66 23.18
N GLN A 69 24.83 5.55 23.41
CA GLN A 69 25.57 4.32 23.14
C GLN A 69 24.94 3.11 23.86
N GLU A 70 24.50 3.30 25.11
CA GLU A 70 23.84 2.26 25.90
C GLU A 70 22.54 1.74 25.25
N GLU A 71 21.70 2.64 24.73
CA GLU A 71 20.48 2.27 24.00
C GLU A 71 20.80 1.43 22.76
N TYR A 72 21.84 1.80 21.99
CA TYR A 72 22.26 1.00 20.83
C TYR A 72 22.72 -0.42 21.21
N TRP A 73 23.36 -0.59 22.37
CA TRP A 73 23.85 -1.91 22.80
C TRP A 73 22.76 -2.79 23.40
N LYS A 74 21.76 -2.20 24.06
CA LYS A 74 20.76 -2.94 24.84
C LYS A 74 19.41 -3.06 24.15
N SER A 75 19.10 -2.17 23.21
CA SER A 75 17.78 -2.16 22.58
C SER A 75 17.61 -3.34 21.61
N PRO A 76 16.46 -4.05 21.65
CA PRO A 76 16.12 -5.03 20.62
C PRO A 76 15.79 -4.36 19.27
N HIS A 77 15.44 -3.07 19.28
CA HIS A 77 14.98 -2.34 18.10
C HIS A 77 15.17 -0.82 18.28
N CYS A 78 15.82 -0.14 17.33
CA CYS A 78 16.23 1.28 17.48
C CYS A 78 15.42 2.29 16.68
N HIS A 79 14.33 1.87 16.04
CA HIS A 79 13.47 2.75 15.25
C HIS A 79 12.03 2.65 15.74
N ASP A 80 11.25 3.69 15.51
CA ASP A 80 9.80 3.59 15.45
C ASP A 80 9.46 3.37 13.98
N GLU A 81 8.81 2.25 13.68
CA GLU A 81 8.42 1.90 12.31
C GLU A 81 6.90 1.77 12.20
N THR A 82 6.33 2.39 11.18
CA THR A 82 4.93 2.20 10.81
C THR A 82 4.81 1.94 9.32
N GLY A 83 3.72 1.33 8.89
CA GLY A 83 3.47 1.14 7.48
C GLY A 83 2.18 0.42 7.18
N SER A 84 1.85 0.35 5.90
CA SER A 84 0.64 -0.27 5.40
C SER A 84 0.90 -0.93 4.06
N ILE A 85 0.33 -2.12 3.85
CA ILE A 85 0.41 -2.87 2.59
C ILE A 85 -1.00 -3.20 2.14
N LEU A 86 -1.32 -2.84 0.89
CA LEU A 86 -2.58 -3.19 0.26
C LEU A 86 -2.58 -4.63 -0.26
N ASN A 87 -3.66 -5.36 0.04
CA ASN A 87 -4.03 -6.61 -0.60
C ASN A 87 -5.40 -6.47 -1.24
N ILE A 88 -5.57 -6.96 -2.47
CA ILE A 88 -6.83 -6.81 -3.22
C ILE A 88 -7.41 -8.20 -3.50
N GLN A 89 -8.70 -8.37 -3.21
CA GLN A 89 -9.46 -9.55 -3.60
C GLN A 89 -10.57 -9.15 -4.57
N PHE A 90 -10.81 -9.99 -5.57
CA PHE A 90 -11.80 -9.75 -6.62
C PHE A 90 -12.95 -10.74 -6.50
N LYS A 91 -14.19 -10.24 -6.53
CA LYS A 91 -15.40 -11.06 -6.46
C LYS A 91 -16.33 -10.75 -7.62
N ASP A 92 -16.69 -11.77 -8.38
CA ASP A 92 -17.79 -11.68 -9.33
C ASP A 92 -19.12 -11.61 -8.57
N ILE A 93 -19.86 -10.53 -8.81
CA ILE A 93 -21.16 -10.25 -8.20
C ILE A 93 -22.29 -10.22 -9.24
N GLY A 94 -22.06 -10.75 -10.44
CA GLY A 94 -23.02 -10.76 -11.55
C GLY A 94 -23.25 -9.38 -12.17
N LYS A 95 -22.35 -8.41 -11.92
CA LYS A 95 -22.37 -7.07 -12.51
C LYS A 95 -21.31 -6.94 -13.62
N LYS A 96 -21.33 -5.81 -14.33
CA LYS A 96 -20.35 -5.51 -15.39
C LYS A 96 -18.90 -5.58 -14.91
N TYR A 97 -18.63 -5.19 -13.66
CA TYR A 97 -17.32 -5.22 -13.06
C TYR A 97 -17.34 -6.00 -11.74
N TYR A 98 -16.22 -6.63 -11.43
CA TYR A 98 -15.96 -7.30 -10.16
C TYR A 98 -15.95 -6.30 -9.01
N GLN A 99 -16.44 -6.75 -7.87
CA GLN A 99 -16.27 -6.05 -6.61
C GLN A 99 -14.84 -6.28 -6.12
N TRP A 100 -14.16 -5.19 -5.74
CA TRP A 100 -12.82 -5.25 -5.17
C TRP A 100 -12.92 -5.07 -3.65
N THR A 101 -12.36 -5.99 -2.89
CA THR A 101 -12.14 -5.83 -1.45
C THR A 101 -10.68 -5.43 -1.25
N LEU A 102 -10.48 -4.17 -0.89
CA LEU A 102 -9.16 -3.64 -0.52
C LEU A 102 -8.95 -3.95 0.95
N THR A 103 -7.88 -4.65 1.28
CA THR A 103 -7.52 -4.99 2.66
C THR A 103 -6.14 -4.43 2.95
N TYR A 104 -6.08 -3.52 3.90
CA TYR A 104 -4.85 -2.90 4.35
C TYR A 104 -4.33 -3.67 5.55
N ALA A 105 -3.08 -4.09 5.48
CA ALA A 105 -2.37 -4.68 6.60
C ALA A 105 -1.42 -3.63 7.15
N ASP A 106 -1.84 -2.99 8.23
CA ASP A 106 -1.07 -1.96 8.90
C ASP A 106 -0.20 -2.57 9.98
N PHE A 107 0.94 -1.94 10.23
CA PHE A 107 1.76 -2.27 11.37
C PHE A 107 2.29 -1.03 12.08
N ASP A 108 2.54 -1.22 13.36
CA ASP A 108 3.19 -0.28 14.26
C ASP A 108 4.19 -1.09 15.09
N TRP A 109 5.47 -0.77 14.91
CA TRP A 109 6.60 -1.37 15.62
C TRP A 109 7.32 -0.25 16.37
N PRO A 110 6.97 -0.04 17.65
CA PRO A 110 7.65 0.95 18.46
C PRO A 110 9.10 0.55 18.70
N SER A 111 9.94 1.56 18.90
CA SER A 111 11.31 1.38 19.38
C SER A 111 11.35 0.66 20.71
N PHE A 112 12.47 -0.03 20.96
CA PHE A 112 12.74 -0.81 22.17
C PHE A 112 11.79 -2.00 22.40
N VAL A 113 10.93 -2.32 21.42
CA VAL A 113 10.01 -3.46 21.44
C VAL A 113 10.52 -4.56 20.51
N SER A 114 10.40 -5.83 20.94
CA SER A 114 10.80 -6.95 20.09
C SER A 114 9.84 -7.11 18.90
N GLU A 115 10.30 -7.73 17.80
CA GLU A 115 9.45 -7.94 16.63
C GLU A 115 8.19 -8.76 16.93
N GLN A 116 8.24 -9.67 17.92
CA GLN A 116 7.09 -10.50 18.32
C GLN A 116 5.95 -9.69 18.94
N GLU A 117 6.26 -8.50 19.46
CA GLU A 117 5.33 -7.58 20.11
C GLU A 117 4.88 -6.46 19.16
N LYS A 118 5.31 -6.50 17.90
CA LYS A 118 4.85 -5.62 16.82
C LYS A 118 3.33 -5.68 16.71
N ARG A 119 2.70 -4.52 16.68
CA ARG A 119 1.24 -4.41 16.54
C ARG A 119 0.88 -4.47 15.08
N THR A 120 -0.17 -5.22 14.77
CA THR A 120 -0.72 -5.30 13.42
C THR A 120 -2.22 -5.11 13.47
N SER A 121 -2.76 -4.34 12.53
CA SER A 121 -4.20 -4.20 12.33
C SER A 121 -4.55 -4.45 10.87
N LYS A 122 -5.79 -4.84 10.64
CA LYS A 122 -6.34 -4.96 9.30
C LYS A 122 -7.65 -4.24 9.23
N PHE A 123 -7.86 -3.49 8.16
CA PHE A 123 -9.16 -2.97 7.80
C PHE A 123 -9.41 -3.22 6.32
N SER A 124 -10.68 -3.27 5.96
CA SER A 124 -11.08 -3.50 4.58
C SER A 124 -12.14 -2.52 4.14
N GLU A 125 -12.08 -2.16 2.87
CA GLU A 125 -13.11 -1.40 2.17
C GLU A 125 -13.51 -2.12 0.90
N ILE A 126 -14.75 -1.91 0.49
CA ILE A 126 -15.32 -2.51 -0.71
C ILE A 126 -15.54 -1.40 -1.73
N ILE A 127 -14.99 -1.59 -2.92
CA ILE A 127 -15.17 -0.66 -4.04
C ILE A 127 -15.61 -1.41 -5.30
N THR A 128 -16.15 -0.67 -6.25
CA THR A 128 -16.44 -1.17 -7.60
C THR A 128 -15.77 -0.24 -8.61
N PRO A 129 -14.99 -0.74 -9.58
CA PRO A 129 -14.38 0.10 -10.60
C PRO A 129 -15.40 0.96 -11.36
N PHE A 130 -14.95 2.14 -11.81
CA PHE A 130 -15.73 3.15 -12.54
C PHE A 130 -16.92 3.73 -11.75
N HIS A 131 -16.93 3.59 -10.42
CA HIS A 131 -17.81 4.36 -9.54
C HIS A 131 -16.98 5.41 -8.76
N PRO A 132 -17.52 6.63 -8.58
CA PRO A 132 -16.90 7.67 -7.76
C PRO A 132 -16.92 7.34 -6.27
#